data_AF-C1CZG6-F1
#
_entry.id   AF-C1CZG6-F1
#
_cell.length_a   1.000
_cell.length_b   1.000
_cell.length_c   1.000
_cell.angle_alpha   90.00
_cell.angle_beta   90.00
_cell.angle_gamma   90.00
#
_symmetry.space_group_name_H-M   'P 1'
#
loop_
_entity.id
_entity.type
_entity.pdbx_description
1 polymer ?
#
loop_
_entity_poly.entity_id
_entity_poly.type
_entity_poly.pdbx_seq_one_letter_code
_entity_poly.pdbx_strand_id
1 'polypeptide(L)'
;MPLTFPKWPLSTHNPVPPRAQLSRLNDRFELDLREALKDLPFTVESNMVLSDFVALTVEPGKSRGEITREARKRLDFVILTQRPAFPVVAIMLTNRDYGRDRRAPPAVSANVEVNNNVMVTLLHLNPKSMEGSEVILEVLKPYL
;
A
#
# COMPACT_ATOMS: atom_id res chain seq x y z
N MET A 1 56.49 14.41 -25.29
CA MET A 1 55.99 14.79 -23.94
C MET A 1 54.70 14.02 -23.70
N PRO A 2 54.62 13.09 -22.73
CA PRO A 2 53.38 12.37 -22.47
C PRO A 2 52.45 13.23 -21.59
N LEU A 3 51.19 13.35 -22.02
CA LEU A 3 50.13 14.04 -21.29
C LEU A 3 49.66 13.18 -20.11
N THR A 4 50.03 13.59 -18.89
CA THR A 4 49.50 13.02 -17.65
C THR A 4 48.11 13.58 -17.38
N PHE A 5 47.08 12.73 -17.53
CA PHE A 5 45.73 13.05 -17.07
C PHE A 5 45.65 12.96 -15.54
N PRO A 6 45.01 13.93 -14.86
CA PRO A 6 44.77 13.83 -13.43
C PRO A 6 43.77 12.70 -13.15
N LYS A 7 44.18 11.74 -12.32
CA LYS A 7 43.28 10.71 -11.77
C LYS A 7 42.24 11.39 -10.91
N TRP A 8 40.99 11.48 -11.38
CA TRP A 8 39.87 11.80 -10.51
C TRP A 8 39.72 10.70 -9.46
N PRO A 9 39.53 11.04 -8.17
CA PRO A 9 39.14 10.05 -7.19
C PRO A 9 37.77 9.51 -7.60
N LEU A 10 37.71 8.19 -7.83
CA LEU A 10 36.47 7.45 -7.92
C LEU A 10 35.60 7.90 -6.74
N SER A 11 34.49 8.58 -7.02
CA SER A 11 33.45 8.83 -6.02
C SER A 11 33.10 7.46 -5.46
N THR A 12 33.59 7.18 -4.26
CA THR A 12 33.05 6.16 -3.39
C THR A 12 31.59 6.52 -3.23
N HIS A 13 30.75 5.88 -4.05
CA HIS A 13 29.35 5.73 -3.79
C HIS A 13 29.27 5.15 -2.39
N ASN A 14 29.15 6.01 -1.37
CA ASN A 14 28.65 5.59 -0.09
C ASN A 14 27.32 4.92 -0.42
N PRO A 15 27.14 3.62 -0.16
CA PRO A 15 25.83 3.03 -0.27
C PRO A 15 24.97 3.80 0.71
N VAL A 16 24.10 4.66 0.19
CA VAL A 16 23.05 5.28 0.98
C VAL A 16 22.34 4.07 1.59
N PRO A 17 22.37 3.91 2.92
CA PRO A 17 21.83 2.71 3.54
C PRO A 17 20.39 2.55 3.06
N PRO A 18 19.96 1.32 2.69
CA PRO A 18 18.57 1.08 2.33
C PRO A 18 17.70 1.64 3.46
N ARG A 19 16.83 2.59 3.14
CA ARG A 19 15.97 3.24 4.13
C ARG A 19 15.27 2.16 4.94
N ALA A 20 15.61 2.08 6.23
CA ALA A 20 15.14 1.06 7.15
C ALA A 20 13.60 1.04 7.23
N GLN A 21 13.10 -0.16 7.49
CA GLN A 21 11.73 -0.62 7.32
C GLN A 21 10.89 -0.56 8.64
N LEU A 22 9.80 0.23 8.77
CA LEU A 22 8.65 0.16 9.70
C LEU A 22 7.56 -0.75 9.19
N SER A 23 7.53 -1.90 9.81
CA SER A 23 6.26 -2.49 10.20
C SER A 23 5.47 -1.51 11.09
N ARG A 24 4.17 -1.40 10.87
CA ARG A 24 3.25 -0.98 11.93
C ARG A 24 3.11 -2.18 12.87
N LEU A 25 3.98 -2.28 13.87
CA LEU A 25 3.92 -3.36 14.85
C LEU A 25 2.63 -3.21 15.65
N ASN A 26 1.74 -4.21 15.58
CA ASN A 26 0.42 -4.24 16.22
C ASN A 26 -0.55 -3.14 15.74
N ASP A 27 -0.61 -2.86 14.43
CA ASP A 27 -1.68 -2.02 13.90
C ASP A 27 -3.04 -2.68 14.17
N ARG A 28 -3.83 -2.08 15.06
CA ARG A 28 -5.16 -2.57 15.41
C ARG A 28 -6.06 -2.67 14.17
N PHE A 29 -5.94 -1.73 13.24
CA PHE A 29 -6.70 -1.79 11.99
C PHE A 29 -6.25 -2.95 11.12
N GLU A 30 -4.94 -3.24 11.03
CA GLU A 30 -4.45 -4.40 10.27
C GLU A 30 -4.95 -5.71 10.89
N LEU A 31 -4.94 -5.80 12.23
CA LEU A 31 -5.46 -6.97 12.95
C LEU A 31 -6.95 -7.15 12.70
N ASP A 32 -7.75 -6.09 12.85
CA ASP A 32 -9.19 -6.12 12.62
C ASP A 32 -9.50 -6.45 11.15
N LEU A 33 -8.70 -5.94 10.20
CA LEU A 33 -8.82 -6.20 8.76
C LEU A 33 -8.49 -7.66 8.43
N ARG A 34 -7.41 -8.23 8.98
CA ARG A 34 -7.06 -9.64 8.79
C ARG A 34 -8.11 -10.55 9.40
N GLU A 35 -8.61 -10.21 10.59
CA GLU A 35 -9.69 -10.95 11.25
C GLU A 35 -10.98 -10.93 10.42
N ALA A 36 -11.35 -9.77 9.86
CA ALA A 36 -12.52 -9.62 8.99
C ALA A 36 -12.46 -10.50 7.73
N LEU A 37 -11.25 -10.81 7.25
CA LEU A 37 -11.02 -11.53 6.01
C LEU A 37 -10.55 -12.98 6.21
N LYS A 38 -10.42 -13.46 7.45
CA LYS A 38 -9.76 -14.76 7.74
C LYS A 38 -10.42 -15.96 7.06
N ASP A 39 -11.74 -15.92 6.93
CA ASP A 39 -12.55 -17.01 6.37
C ASP A 39 -12.88 -16.78 4.88
N LEU A 40 -12.29 -15.76 4.26
CA LEU A 40 -12.49 -15.41 2.86
C LEU A 40 -11.24 -15.74 2.02
N PRO A 41 -11.38 -15.94 0.70
CA PRO A 41 -10.28 -16.32 -0.19
C PRO A 41 -9.35 -15.14 -0.53
N PHE A 42 -9.08 -14.27 0.44
CA PHE A 42 -8.28 -13.06 0.30
C PHE A 42 -7.06 -13.07 1.22
N THR A 43 -6.08 -12.25 0.87
CA THR A 43 -4.87 -11.98 1.66
C THR A 43 -4.64 -10.48 1.72
N VAL A 44 -4.15 -10.00 2.86
CA VAL A 44 -3.88 -8.59 3.10
C VAL A 44 -2.38 -8.37 3.13
N GLU A 45 -1.93 -7.43 2.30
CA GLU A 45 -0.55 -6.98 2.24
C GLU A 45 -0.47 -5.49 2.63
N SER A 46 0.47 -5.17 3.51
CA SER A 46 0.62 -3.82 4.07
C SER A 46 1.73 -3.03 3.37
N ASN A 47 1.60 -1.70 3.33
CA ASN A 47 2.59 -0.73 2.81
C ASN A 47 3.06 -1.03 1.38
N MET A 48 2.13 -1.34 0.49
CA MET A 48 2.43 -1.70 -0.89
C MET A 48 2.52 -0.50 -1.82
N VAL A 49 3.24 -0.68 -2.93
CA VAL A 49 3.24 0.25 -4.06
C VAL A 49 2.70 -0.49 -5.28
N LEU A 50 1.61 0.03 -5.83
CA LEU A 50 1.09 -0.42 -7.12
C LEU A 50 1.57 0.53 -8.21
N SER A 51 1.92 -0.07 -9.34
CA SER A 51 2.32 0.65 -10.55
C SER A 51 1.39 0.26 -11.70
N ASP A 52 1.17 1.21 -12.60
CA ASP A 52 0.44 1.06 -13.87
C ASP A 52 -0.91 0.34 -13.79
N PHE A 53 -1.82 0.88 -12.98
CA PHE A 53 -3.15 0.31 -12.76
C PHE A 53 -4.28 1.30 -13.05
N VAL A 54 -5.50 0.79 -13.20
CA VAL A 54 -6.72 1.61 -13.27
C VAL A 54 -7.37 1.62 -11.89
N ALA A 55 -7.57 2.79 -11.31
CA ALA A 55 -8.19 2.93 -10.00
C ALA A 55 -9.66 3.34 -10.13
N LEU A 56 -10.57 2.62 -9.47
CA LEU A 56 -11.88 3.17 -9.13
C LEU A 56 -11.77 3.83 -7.76
N THR A 57 -11.58 5.15 -7.75
CA THR A 57 -11.39 5.90 -6.49
C THR A 57 -12.73 6.29 -5.92
N VAL A 58 -13.05 5.78 -4.73
CA VAL A 58 -14.24 6.17 -3.96
C VAL A 58 -13.79 7.06 -2.80
N GLU A 59 -14.04 8.37 -2.93
CA GLU A 59 -13.74 9.32 -1.85
C GLU A 59 -14.76 9.25 -0.72
N PRO A 60 -14.38 9.63 0.51
CA PRO A 60 -15.31 9.64 1.64
C PRO A 60 -16.51 10.56 1.37
N GLY A 61 -17.72 10.02 1.52
CA GLY A 61 -18.96 10.78 1.32
C GLY A 61 -19.43 10.91 -0.14
N LYS A 62 -18.71 10.34 -1.11
CA LYS A 62 -19.18 10.24 -2.51
C LYS A 62 -19.81 8.87 -2.78
N SER A 63 -20.95 8.86 -3.46
CA SER A 63 -21.66 7.65 -3.91
C SER A 63 -21.22 7.17 -5.30
N ARG A 64 -20.47 7.99 -6.05
CA ARG A 64 -19.88 7.63 -7.34
C ARG A 64 -18.37 7.72 -7.25
N GLY A 65 -17.70 6.63 -7.62
CA GLY A 65 -16.25 6.60 -7.77
C GLY A 65 -15.80 7.22 -9.10
N GLU A 66 -14.59 7.73 -9.12
CA GLU A 66 -13.93 8.25 -10.32
C GLU A 66 -12.92 7.23 -10.84
N ILE A 67 -12.92 6.97 -12.14
CA ILE A 67 -11.97 6.05 -12.78
C ILE A 67 -10.77 6.85 -13.28
N THR A 68 -9.59 6.54 -12.75
CA THR A 68 -8.34 7.20 -13.14
C THR A 68 -7.26 6.17 -13.43
N ARG A 69 -6.40 6.46 -14.41
CA ARG A 69 -5.19 5.66 -14.65
C ARG A 69 -4.06 6.19 -13.78
N GLU A 70 -3.49 5.33 -12.97
CA GLU A 70 -2.45 5.66 -11.99
C GLU A 70 -1.14 4.98 -12.40
N ALA A 71 -0.11 5.78 -12.68
CA ALA A 71 1.21 5.26 -13.02
C ALA A 71 1.89 4.63 -11.79
N ARG A 72 1.71 5.24 -10.61
CA ARG A 72 2.29 4.74 -9.36
C ARG A 72 1.60 5.31 -8.14
N LYS A 73 1.17 4.46 -7.21
CA LYS A 73 0.54 4.89 -5.96
C LYS A 73 1.01 4.05 -4.78
N ARG A 74 1.30 4.72 -3.66
CA ARG A 74 1.60 4.07 -2.38
C ARG A 74 0.29 3.88 -1.62
N LEU A 75 0.10 2.68 -1.11
CA LEU A 75 -1.10 2.26 -0.42
C LEU A 75 -0.75 1.74 0.97
N ASP A 76 -1.67 1.92 1.90
CA ASP A 76 -1.50 1.44 3.26
C ASP A 76 -1.76 -0.07 3.34
N PHE A 77 -2.79 -0.55 2.64
CA PHE A 77 -3.09 -1.96 2.49
C PHE A 77 -3.57 -2.29 1.08
N VAL A 78 -3.33 -3.52 0.65
CA VAL A 78 -3.90 -4.10 -0.57
C VAL A 78 -4.47 -5.46 -0.22
N ILE A 79 -5.69 -5.69 -0.69
CA ILE A 79 -6.38 -6.98 -0.60
C ILE A 79 -6.17 -7.69 -1.94
N LEU A 80 -5.54 -8.86 -1.86
CA LEU A 80 -5.25 -9.74 -2.98
C LEU A 80 -6.15 -10.98 -2.90
N THR A 81 -6.57 -11.54 -4.04
CA THR A 81 -7.10 -12.91 -4.08
C THR A 81 -6.02 -13.94 -3.77
N GLN A 82 -6.35 -15.06 -3.12
CA GLN A 82 -5.33 -16.06 -2.77
C GLN A 82 -4.73 -16.76 -4.00
N ARG A 83 -5.55 -17.10 -5.01
CA ARG A 83 -5.10 -17.78 -6.25
C ARG A 83 -6.06 -17.50 -7.42
N PRO A 84 -5.56 -16.99 -8.56
CA PRO A 84 -4.29 -16.27 -8.75
C PRO A 84 -4.24 -14.98 -7.90
N ALA A 85 -3.04 -14.51 -7.55
CA ALA A 85 -2.86 -13.32 -6.73
C ALA A 85 -3.11 -12.04 -7.54
N PHE A 86 -4.31 -11.46 -7.41
CA PHE A 86 -4.69 -10.21 -8.07
C PHE A 86 -5.20 -9.18 -7.06
N PRO A 87 -4.80 -7.90 -7.19
CA PRO A 87 -5.34 -6.84 -6.36
C PRO A 87 -6.78 -6.54 -6.73
N VAL A 88 -7.66 -6.59 -5.74
CA VAL A 88 -9.09 -6.29 -5.88
C VAL A 88 -9.39 -4.93 -5.25
N VAL A 89 -8.89 -4.75 -4.02
CA VAL A 89 -9.11 -3.53 -3.23
C VAL A 89 -7.79 -2.99 -2.73
N ALA A 90 -7.60 -1.69 -2.91
CA ALA A 90 -6.53 -0.87 -2.39
C ALA A 90 -7.09 0.04 -1.30
N ILE A 91 -6.43 0.12 -0.15
CA ILE A 91 -6.87 0.95 0.97
C ILE A 91 -5.82 2.04 1.22
N MET A 92 -6.30 3.27 1.27
CA MET A 92 -5.57 4.42 1.80
C MET A 92 -6.23 4.92 3.07
N LEU A 93 -5.45 5.02 4.14
CA LEU A 93 -5.91 5.61 5.37
C LEU A 93 -5.92 7.13 5.25
N THR A 94 -7.05 7.75 5.57
CA THR A 94 -7.17 9.22 5.57
C THR A 94 -6.35 9.86 6.69
N ASN A 95 -6.12 9.13 7.79
CA ASN A 95 -5.29 9.58 8.90
C ASN A 95 -3.86 9.02 8.77
N ARG A 96 -2.95 9.86 8.26
CA ARG A 96 -1.54 9.52 8.00
C ARG A 96 -0.71 9.17 9.24
N ASP A 97 -1.19 9.55 10.43
CA ASP A 97 -0.48 9.31 11.69
C ASP A 97 -1.07 8.17 12.52
N TYR A 98 -2.11 7.50 12.00
CA TYR A 98 -2.71 6.34 12.67
C TYR A 98 -1.74 5.14 12.69
N GLY A 99 -1.68 4.44 13.83
CA GLY A 99 -0.86 3.24 13.99
C GLY A 99 0.66 3.48 13.87
N ARG A 100 1.12 4.74 13.78
CA ARG A 100 2.55 5.07 13.73
C ARG A 100 3.17 4.96 15.11
N ASP A 101 3.96 3.91 15.32
CA ASP A 101 4.99 3.95 16.34
C ASP A 101 6.02 5.03 15.94
N ARG A 102 6.11 6.12 16.72
CA ARG A 102 6.98 7.27 16.44
C ARG A 102 8.48 6.94 16.59
N ARG A 103 8.81 5.70 16.98
CA ARG A 103 10.16 5.28 17.39
C ARG A 103 11.01 4.68 16.27
N ALA A 104 10.47 4.42 15.08
CA ALA A 104 11.25 4.01 13.89
C ALA A 104 10.55 4.47 12.55
N PRO A 105 11.12 4.29 11.34
CA PRO A 105 10.57 4.67 9.98
C PRO A 105 10.07 3.51 9.01
N PRO A 106 9.01 3.64 8.11
CA PRO A 106 8.39 2.75 7.03
C PRO A 106 8.94 1.46 6.39
N ALA A 107 8.33 0.27 6.48
CA ALA A 107 8.76 -0.99 5.83
C ALA A 107 7.92 -1.16 4.60
N VAL A 108 8.57 -0.99 3.45
CA VAL A 108 7.92 -1.13 2.16
C VAL A 108 8.02 -2.60 1.78
N SER A 109 6.87 -3.26 1.70
CA SER A 109 6.77 -4.56 1.01
C SER A 109 6.93 -4.31 -0.49
N ALA A 110 7.39 -5.31 -1.22
CA ALA A 110 7.82 -5.21 -2.61
C ALA A 110 6.84 -4.44 -3.51
N ASN A 111 7.37 -3.77 -4.56
CA ASN A 111 6.52 -3.25 -5.63
C ASN A 111 5.77 -4.44 -6.23
N VAL A 112 4.44 -4.36 -6.29
CA VAL A 112 3.67 -5.26 -7.14
C VAL A 112 3.35 -4.51 -8.41
N GLU A 113 4.05 -4.88 -9.47
CA GLU A 113 3.66 -4.52 -10.81
C GLU A 113 2.35 -5.23 -11.11
N VAL A 114 1.29 -4.45 -11.22
CA VAL A 114 0.01 -4.94 -11.67
C VAL A 114 0.00 -4.78 -13.18
N ASN A 115 -0.34 -5.82 -13.93
CA ASN A 115 -0.49 -5.70 -15.38
C ASN A 115 -1.50 -4.58 -15.72
N ASN A 116 -1.21 -3.83 -16.78
CA ASN A 116 -1.97 -2.67 -17.28
C ASN A 116 -3.50 -2.84 -17.47
N ASN A 117 -4.03 -4.06 -17.34
CA ASN A 117 -5.44 -4.41 -17.55
C ASN A 117 -6.22 -4.64 -16.25
N VAL A 118 -5.62 -4.44 -15.08
CA VAL A 118 -6.29 -4.67 -13.80
C VAL A 118 -6.88 -3.35 -13.27
N MET A 119 -8.17 -3.40 -12.95
CA MET A 119 -8.89 -2.34 -12.27
C MET A 119 -8.94 -2.68 -10.77
N VAL A 120 -8.46 -1.76 -9.94
CA VAL A 120 -8.41 -1.91 -8.48
C VAL A 120 -9.32 -0.85 -7.86
N THR A 121 -10.16 -1.26 -6.90
CA THR A 121 -10.98 -0.30 -6.15
C THR A 121 -10.14 0.38 -5.08
N LEU A 122 -9.99 1.69 -5.14
CA LEU A 122 -9.26 2.48 -4.16
C LEU A 122 -10.22 3.10 -3.16
N LEU A 123 -10.11 2.67 -1.90
CA LEU A 123 -10.94 3.14 -0.79
C LEU A 123 -10.14 4.04 0.14
N HIS A 124 -10.72 5.19 0.47
CA HIS A 124 -10.20 6.10 1.49
C HIS A 124 -10.92 5.85 2.81
N LEU A 125 -10.25 5.20 3.76
CA LEU A 125 -10.86 4.80 5.03
C LEU A 125 -10.30 5.63 6.20
N ASN A 126 -11.17 6.05 7.11
CA ASN A 126 -10.75 6.61 8.38
C ASN A 126 -10.69 5.48 9.42
N PRO A 127 -9.50 5.08 9.89
CA PRO A 127 -9.40 3.95 10.81
C PRO A 127 -10.11 4.20 12.16
N LYS A 128 -10.29 5.46 12.57
CA LYS A 128 -11.05 5.81 13.79
C LYS A 128 -12.56 5.60 13.66
N SER A 129 -13.10 5.57 12.44
CA SER A 129 -14.52 5.29 12.22
C SER A 129 -14.77 3.82 11.87
N MET A 130 -13.73 3.00 11.86
CA MET A 130 -13.73 1.60 11.43
C MET A 130 -13.22 0.72 12.57
N GLU A 131 -13.82 0.86 13.75
CA GLU A 131 -13.44 0.08 14.93
C GLU A 131 -14.16 -1.28 14.90
N GLY A 132 -13.40 -2.37 14.76
CA GLY A 132 -13.92 -3.73 14.76
C GLY A 132 -14.02 -4.36 13.37
N SER A 133 -13.79 -5.68 13.32
CA SER A 133 -13.77 -6.48 12.09
C SER A 133 -15.11 -6.48 11.34
N GLU A 134 -16.24 -6.46 12.05
CA GLU A 134 -17.58 -6.45 11.46
C GLU A 134 -17.84 -5.20 10.61
N VAL A 135 -17.51 -4.01 11.14
CA VAL A 135 -17.67 -2.73 10.44
C VAL A 135 -16.76 -2.67 9.21
N ILE A 136 -15.54 -3.17 9.34
CA ILE A 136 -14.60 -3.27 8.21
C ILE A 136 -15.18 -4.17 7.11
N LEU A 137 -15.72 -5.33 7.47
CA LEU A 137 -16.31 -6.25 6.50
C LEU A 137 -17.52 -5.65 5.79
N GLU A 138 -18.42 -4.95 6.51
CA GLU A 138 -19.58 -4.30 5.91
C GLU A 138 -19.20 -3.26 4.84
N VAL A 139 -18.14 -2.48 5.10
CA VAL A 139 -17.65 -1.48 4.14
C VAL A 139 -16.92 -2.11 2.97
N LEU A 140 -16.23 -3.24 3.18
CA LEU A 140 -15.49 -3.92 2.11
C LEU A 140 -16.37 -4.81 1.23
N LYS A 141 -17.45 -5.38 1.78
CA LYS A 141 -18.35 -6.34 1.11
C LYS A 141 -18.87 -5.90 -0.28
N PRO A 142 -19.14 -4.62 -0.57
CA PRO A 142 -19.55 -4.19 -1.90
C PRO A 142 -18.43 -4.28 -2.96
N TYR A 143 -17.18 -4.45 -2.54
CA TYR A 143 -15.98 -4.34 -3.38
C TYR A 143 -15.11 -5.61 -3.39
N LEU A 144 -15.45 -6.61 -2.57
CA LEU A 144 -14.82 -7.94 -2.50
C LEU A 144 -15.66 -8.96 -3.26
#